data_AF-A0A367JIJ0-F1
#
_entry.id   AF-A0A367JIJ0-F1
#
_cell.length_a   1.000
_cell.length_b   1.000
_cell.length_c   1.000
_cell.angle_alpha   90.00
_cell.angle_beta   90.00
_cell.angle_gamma   90.00
#
_symmetry.space_group_name_H-M   'P 1'
#
loop_
_entity.id
_entity.type
_entity.pdbx_description
1 polymer ?
#
loop_
_entity_poly.entity_id
_entity_poly.type
_entity_poly.pdbx_seq_one_letter_code
_entity_poly.pdbx_strand_id
1 'polypeptide(L)'
;GGISIPSSYTTSIAPLASTRIRNSVAAYNDLKNFETPYVVMFQQAYRLAEPEDLWTFYHPNKNIPTEPINNLHNKRDSYAQFVIDHDAVMHGLAGYFDCVLYKDVTISIHPETHSPGMFSWFPIFFPVAQPVEIIKDSIVTVHFWRLTDSEKVWYEWSVVVQDKDKQETYVSPIHNPGGRSYYVSL
;
A
#
# COMPACT_ATOMS: atom_id res chain seq x y z
N GLY A 1 -17.85 -8.82 27.58
CA GLY A 1 -18.06 -8.60 26.13
C GLY A 1 -17.17 -9.54 25.35
N GLY A 2 -17.56 -9.91 24.12
CA GLY A 2 -16.74 -10.79 23.27
C GLY A 2 -15.39 -10.17 22.89
N ILE A 3 -14.39 -11.03 22.64
CA ILE A 3 -13.04 -10.65 22.17
C ILE A 3 -12.92 -11.08 20.71
N SER A 4 -12.35 -10.23 19.87
CA SER A 4 -11.97 -10.59 18.49
C SER A 4 -10.47 -10.84 18.43
N ILE A 5 -10.07 -11.88 17.70
CA ILE A 5 -8.69 -12.20 17.35
C ILE A 5 -8.68 -12.39 15.83
N PRO A 6 -7.97 -11.54 15.05
CA PRO A 6 -7.11 -10.45 15.50
C PRO A 6 -7.88 -9.26 16.10
N SER A 7 -7.28 -8.58 17.08
CA SER A 7 -7.87 -7.38 17.69
C SER A 7 -7.64 -6.12 16.85
N SER A 8 -6.53 -6.04 16.11
CA SER A 8 -6.28 -4.95 15.18
C SER A 8 -5.23 -5.30 14.14
N TYR A 9 -5.24 -4.58 13.03
CA TYR A 9 -4.17 -4.65 12.04
C TYR A 9 -3.99 -3.31 11.34
N THR A 10 -2.73 -2.97 11.11
CA THR A 10 -2.27 -1.71 10.54
C THR A 10 -1.59 -1.98 9.22
N THR A 11 -1.90 -1.18 8.20
CA THR A 11 -1.28 -1.28 6.88
C THR A 11 -0.28 -0.16 6.70
N SER A 12 0.89 -0.47 6.18
CA SER A 12 1.95 0.50 5.89
C SER A 12 2.42 0.42 4.45
N ILE A 13 3.00 1.50 3.95
CA ILE A 13 3.44 1.65 2.56
C ILE A 13 4.83 2.29 2.49
N ALA A 14 5.64 1.90 1.52
CA ALA A 14 6.94 2.51 1.24
C ALA A 14 7.21 2.63 -0.27
N PRO A 15 7.89 3.69 -0.74
CA PRO A 15 8.34 3.78 -2.12
C PRO A 15 9.40 2.71 -2.45
N LEU A 16 9.29 2.07 -3.61
CA LEU A 16 10.13 0.94 -4.01
C LEU A 16 10.72 1.13 -5.42
N ALA A 17 12.04 0.93 -5.53
CA ALA A 17 12.74 0.78 -6.78
C ALA A 17 13.05 -0.69 -7.08
N SER A 18 12.50 -1.22 -8.17
CA SER A 18 12.93 -2.50 -8.74
C SER A 18 12.60 -2.58 -10.23
N THR A 19 13.63 -2.44 -11.07
CA THR A 19 13.49 -2.63 -12.52
C THR A 19 13.07 -4.06 -12.86
N ARG A 20 13.51 -5.06 -12.08
CA ARG A 20 13.13 -6.46 -12.29
C ARG A 20 11.63 -6.65 -12.12
N ILE A 21 11.06 -6.24 -10.98
CA ILE A 21 9.62 -6.38 -10.71
C ILE A 21 8.81 -5.59 -11.74
N ARG A 22 9.23 -4.36 -12.05
CA ARG A 22 8.59 -3.56 -13.11
C ARG A 22 8.57 -4.28 -14.44
N ASN A 23 9.70 -4.83 -14.89
CA ASN A 23 9.78 -5.49 -16.19
C ASN A 23 8.86 -6.71 -16.24
N SER A 24 8.69 -7.43 -15.13
CA SER A 24 7.70 -8.51 -15.03
C SER A 24 6.26 -8.02 -15.19
N VAL A 25 5.90 -6.87 -14.62
CA VAL A 25 4.58 -6.25 -14.82
C VAL A 25 4.43 -5.72 -16.26
N ALA A 26 5.46 -5.08 -16.80
CA ALA A 26 5.46 -4.51 -18.14
C ALA A 26 5.37 -5.57 -19.24
N ALA A 27 5.87 -6.78 -19.00
CA ALA A 27 5.83 -7.89 -19.96
C ALA A 27 4.42 -8.31 -20.35
N TYR A 28 3.41 -8.03 -19.52
CA TYR A 28 2.00 -8.28 -19.85
C TYR A 28 1.43 -7.28 -20.87
N ASN A 29 2.12 -6.15 -21.10
CA ASN A 29 1.77 -5.13 -22.10
C ASN A 29 0.30 -4.64 -22.05
N ASP A 30 -0.23 -4.46 -20.83
CA ASP A 30 -1.58 -3.96 -20.59
C ASP A 30 -1.60 -3.11 -19.30
N LEU A 31 -2.21 -1.93 -19.38
CA LEU A 31 -2.38 -0.98 -18.28
C LEU A 31 -3.00 -1.63 -17.05
N LYS A 32 -3.92 -2.59 -17.22
CA LYS A 32 -4.55 -3.34 -16.13
C LYS A 32 -3.52 -3.89 -15.14
N ASN A 33 -2.36 -4.33 -15.63
CA ASN A 33 -1.30 -4.90 -14.80
C ASN A 33 -0.60 -3.84 -13.95
N PHE A 34 -0.50 -2.59 -14.42
CA PHE A 34 -0.01 -1.49 -13.59
C PHE A 34 -1.06 -0.96 -12.60
N GLU A 35 -2.31 -1.37 -12.74
CA GLU A 35 -3.42 -1.07 -11.84
C GLU A 35 -3.82 -2.28 -10.96
N THR A 36 -3.00 -3.32 -10.95
CA THR A 36 -3.20 -4.53 -10.15
C THR A 36 -2.08 -4.66 -9.11
N PRO A 37 -2.40 -4.93 -7.85
CA PRO A 37 -1.39 -5.23 -6.85
C PRO A 37 -0.93 -6.70 -6.91
N TYR A 38 0.32 -6.97 -6.58
CA TYR A 38 0.92 -8.31 -6.64
C TYR A 38 1.56 -8.70 -5.31
N VAL A 39 1.25 -9.89 -4.79
CA VAL A 39 2.01 -10.46 -3.67
C VAL A 39 3.37 -10.95 -4.21
N VAL A 40 4.47 -10.37 -3.74
CA VAL A 40 5.81 -10.59 -4.29
C VAL A 40 6.82 -10.75 -3.16
N MET A 41 7.60 -11.83 -3.20
CA MET A 41 8.83 -11.90 -2.42
C MET A 41 9.86 -10.95 -3.06
N PHE A 42 10.10 -9.80 -2.43
CA PHE A 42 11.01 -8.81 -2.99
C PHE A 42 12.44 -9.36 -3.11
N GLN A 43 12.94 -9.35 -4.34
CA GLN A 43 14.31 -9.69 -4.71
C GLN A 43 14.82 -8.62 -5.67
N GLN A 44 16.06 -8.17 -5.51
CA GLN A 44 16.62 -7.08 -6.33
C GLN A 44 15.69 -5.86 -6.32
N ALA A 45 15.26 -5.48 -5.12
CA ALA A 45 14.42 -4.34 -4.87
C ALA A 45 15.07 -3.51 -3.78
N TYR A 46 14.94 -2.19 -3.91
CA TYR A 46 15.48 -1.23 -2.98
C TYR A 46 14.35 -0.34 -2.50
N ARG A 47 14.13 -0.34 -1.18
CA ARG A 47 13.10 0.47 -0.52
C ARG A 47 13.68 1.87 -0.31
N LEU A 48 13.05 2.89 -0.90
CA LEU A 48 13.62 4.24 -0.97
C LEU A 48 13.49 5.01 0.36
N ALA A 49 12.57 4.60 1.22
CA ALA A 49 12.35 5.15 2.55
C ALA A 49 11.75 4.09 3.49
N GLU A 50 11.78 4.31 4.80
CA GLU A 50 11.08 3.44 5.73
C GLU A 50 9.55 3.49 5.50
N PRO A 51 8.80 2.40 5.78
CA PRO A 51 7.37 2.36 5.58
C PRO A 51 6.66 3.25 6.59
N GLU A 52 5.60 3.89 6.12
CA GLU A 52 4.73 4.73 6.94
C GLU A 52 3.35 4.08 7.03
N ASP A 53 2.73 4.19 8.21
CA ASP A 53 1.40 3.66 8.48
C ASP A 53 0.32 4.48 7.75
N LEU A 54 -0.63 3.80 7.12
CA LEU A 54 -1.76 4.42 6.43
C LEU A 54 -3.01 4.46 7.30
N TRP A 55 -3.42 3.30 7.84
CA TRP A 55 -4.60 3.17 8.69
C TRP A 55 -4.59 1.86 9.47
N THR A 56 -5.46 1.81 10.49
CA THR A 56 -5.67 0.63 11.34
C THR A 56 -7.14 0.24 11.37
N PHE A 57 -7.41 -1.06 11.36
CA PHE A 57 -8.73 -1.62 11.69
C PHE A 57 -8.70 -2.21 13.09
N TYR A 58 -9.80 -2.05 13.82
CA TYR A 58 -9.96 -2.55 15.20
C TYR A 58 -11.20 -3.41 15.32
N HIS A 59 -11.08 -4.51 16.04
CA HIS A 59 -12.12 -5.51 16.22
C HIS A 59 -12.29 -5.91 17.71
N PRO A 60 -13.52 -6.01 18.21
CA PRO A 60 -14.76 -5.64 17.55
C PRO A 60 -14.89 -4.11 17.38
N ASN A 61 -15.39 -3.66 16.22
CA ASN A 61 -15.68 -2.25 15.98
C ASN A 61 -16.99 -1.87 16.69
N LYS A 62 -16.90 -1.13 17.80
CA LYS A 62 -18.07 -0.73 18.61
C LYS A 62 -18.84 0.46 18.03
N ASN A 63 -18.32 1.10 16.98
CA ASN A 63 -18.91 2.29 16.38
C ASN A 63 -19.85 1.96 15.21
N ILE A 64 -20.15 0.69 14.99
CA ILE A 64 -21.04 0.22 13.92
C ILE A 64 -22.15 -0.67 14.51
N PRO A 65 -23.31 -0.78 13.83
CA PRO A 65 -24.33 -1.76 14.19
C PRO A 65 -23.75 -3.18 14.16
N THR A 66 -24.30 -4.07 14.98
CA THR A 66 -23.92 -5.49 15.00
C THR A 66 -24.03 -6.14 13.62
N GLU A 67 -25.04 -5.76 12.85
CA GLU A 67 -25.27 -6.19 11.47
C GLU A 67 -25.24 -4.95 10.56
N PRO A 68 -24.06 -4.55 10.06
CA PRO A 68 -23.96 -3.40 9.17
C PRO A 68 -24.63 -3.68 7.83
N ILE A 69 -25.49 -2.78 7.38
CA ILE A 69 -26.22 -2.89 6.09
C ILE A 69 -25.33 -2.69 4.85
N ASN A 70 -24.11 -2.17 5.04
CA ASN A 70 -23.13 -1.93 3.99
C ASN A 70 -21.69 -1.88 4.56
N ASN A 71 -20.71 -1.87 3.66
CA ASN A 71 -19.29 -1.88 4.00
C ASN A 71 -18.67 -0.47 4.12
N LEU A 72 -19.46 0.61 4.07
CA LEU A 72 -18.93 1.98 4.00
C LEU A 72 -18.07 2.36 5.21
N HIS A 73 -18.34 1.76 6.37
CA HIS A 73 -17.56 1.94 7.60
C HIS A 73 -16.10 1.46 7.47
N ASN A 74 -15.78 0.67 6.44
CA ASN A 74 -14.43 0.21 6.13
C ASN A 74 -13.73 1.02 5.02
N LYS A 75 -14.36 2.07 4.47
CA LYS A 75 -13.69 3.00 3.55
C LYS A 75 -12.55 3.72 4.27
N ARG A 76 -11.40 3.87 3.62
CA ARG A 76 -10.24 4.60 4.14
C ARG A 76 -9.65 5.48 3.05
N ASP A 77 -9.09 6.59 3.46
CA ASP A 77 -8.22 7.44 2.66
C ASP A 77 -7.10 7.92 3.57
N SER A 78 -5.89 7.92 3.05
CA SER A 78 -4.71 8.38 3.77
C SER A 78 -3.63 8.77 2.76
N TYR A 79 -2.57 9.40 3.27
CA TYR A 79 -1.37 9.66 2.49
C TYR A 79 -0.13 9.47 3.35
N ALA A 80 0.98 9.13 2.71
CA ALA A 80 2.30 9.05 3.34
C ALA A 80 3.30 9.94 2.58
N GLN A 81 4.19 10.60 3.29
CA GLN A 81 5.21 11.50 2.71
C GLN A 81 6.60 11.02 3.08
N PHE A 82 7.46 10.92 2.07
CA PHE A 82 8.83 10.42 2.20
C PHE A 82 9.80 11.43 1.64
N VAL A 83 10.79 11.85 2.42
CA VAL A 83 11.93 12.63 1.92
C VAL A 83 12.99 11.63 1.46
N ILE A 84 13.37 11.68 0.19
CA ILE A 84 14.34 10.74 -0.39
C ILE A 84 15.71 11.40 -0.46
N ASP A 85 16.72 10.81 0.19
CA ASP A 85 18.04 11.42 0.40
C ASP A 85 19.08 11.11 -0.70
N HIS A 86 18.65 10.48 -1.79
CA HIS A 86 19.48 10.09 -2.92
C HIS A 86 18.69 10.09 -4.24
N ASP A 87 19.40 10.18 -5.37
CA ASP A 87 18.78 10.07 -6.70
C ASP A 87 18.31 8.63 -6.95
N ALA A 88 17.10 8.46 -7.44
CA ALA A 88 16.50 7.15 -7.66
C ALA A 88 15.47 7.14 -8.79
N VAL A 89 15.12 5.94 -9.24
CA VAL A 89 13.94 5.70 -10.10
C VAL A 89 12.99 4.78 -9.36
N MET A 90 11.85 5.32 -8.94
CA MET A 90 10.79 4.56 -8.29
C MET A 90 9.96 3.82 -9.33
N HIS A 91 9.59 2.59 -9.00
CA HIS A 91 8.89 1.68 -9.90
C HIS A 91 7.53 1.22 -9.35
N GLY A 92 7.29 1.44 -8.06
CA GLY A 92 6.01 1.19 -7.40
C GLY A 92 6.13 1.39 -5.89
N LEU A 93 5.20 0.82 -5.16
CA LEU A 93 5.10 0.91 -3.72
C LEU A 93 5.11 -0.50 -3.11
N ALA A 94 5.77 -0.64 -1.97
CA ALA A 94 5.78 -1.83 -1.15
C ALA A 94 4.79 -1.69 0.00
N GLY A 95 3.82 -2.59 0.08
CA GLY A 95 2.84 -2.66 1.16
C GLY A 95 3.17 -3.77 2.16
N TYR A 96 2.99 -3.44 3.44
CA TYR A 96 3.20 -4.31 4.58
C TYR A 96 2.00 -4.26 5.52
N PHE A 97 2.01 -5.11 6.54
CA PHE A 97 1.07 -5.00 7.65
C PHE A 97 1.66 -5.52 8.96
N ASP A 98 1.17 -4.95 10.05
CA ASP A 98 1.32 -5.42 11.42
C ASP A 98 -0.05 -5.81 11.96
N CYS A 99 -0.13 -6.89 12.72
CA CYS A 99 -1.38 -7.41 13.25
C CYS A 99 -1.22 -7.79 14.72
N VAL A 100 -2.04 -7.19 15.57
CA VAL A 100 -2.17 -7.55 16.98
C VAL A 100 -3.23 -8.63 17.08
N LEU A 101 -2.82 -9.84 17.42
CA LEU A 101 -3.72 -10.96 17.61
C LEU A 101 -4.49 -10.79 18.91
N TYR A 102 -3.75 -10.75 20.03
CA TYR A 102 -4.31 -10.55 21.36
C TYR A 102 -3.24 -10.03 22.30
N LYS A 103 -3.47 -8.85 22.91
CA LYS A 103 -2.52 -8.19 23.81
C LYS A 103 -1.14 -8.00 23.16
N ASP A 104 -0.12 -8.68 23.68
CA ASP A 104 1.28 -8.64 23.25
C ASP A 104 1.61 -9.64 22.14
N VAL A 105 0.67 -10.50 21.76
CA VAL A 105 0.85 -11.46 20.67
C VAL A 105 0.59 -10.77 19.33
N THR A 106 1.63 -10.65 18.49
CA THR A 106 1.57 -10.01 17.18
C THR A 106 2.09 -10.90 16.06
N ILE A 107 1.68 -10.60 14.83
CA ILE A 107 2.32 -11.08 13.60
C ILE A 107 2.57 -9.88 12.69
N SER A 108 3.70 -9.85 12.00
CA SER A 108 4.07 -8.72 11.16
C SER A 108 4.95 -9.12 9.98
N ILE A 109 4.63 -8.58 8.81
CA ILE A 109 5.51 -8.61 7.63
C ILE A 109 6.28 -7.29 7.44
N HIS A 110 6.12 -6.33 8.35
CA HIS A 110 6.85 -5.08 8.31
C HIS A 110 8.36 -5.36 8.49
N PRO A 111 9.26 -4.76 7.69
CA PRO A 111 10.65 -5.19 7.65
C PRO A 111 11.38 -5.09 8.99
N GLU A 112 11.04 -4.10 9.82
CA GLU A 112 11.69 -3.89 11.13
C GLU A 112 11.13 -4.79 12.25
N THR A 113 9.86 -5.19 12.15
CA THR A 113 9.15 -5.98 13.17
C THR A 113 8.79 -7.37 12.68
N HIS A 114 9.41 -7.81 11.59
CA HIS A 114 9.09 -9.05 10.88
C HIS A 114 9.13 -10.25 11.83
N SER A 115 8.04 -11.00 11.87
CA SER A 115 7.94 -12.17 12.75
C SER A 115 8.93 -13.27 12.31
N PRO A 116 9.85 -13.72 13.17
CA PRO A 116 10.83 -14.73 12.81
C PRO A 116 10.18 -16.03 12.31
N GLY A 117 10.64 -16.54 11.17
CA GLY A 117 10.11 -17.78 10.58
C GLY A 117 8.74 -17.66 9.90
N MET A 118 8.18 -16.45 9.79
CA MET A 118 6.91 -16.24 9.11
C MET A 118 7.12 -16.09 7.59
N PHE A 119 6.81 -17.13 6.83
CA PHE A 119 6.88 -17.14 5.35
C PHE A 119 5.49 -17.18 4.70
N SER A 120 4.43 -17.15 5.50
CA SER A 120 3.04 -17.29 5.04
C SER A 120 2.52 -16.08 4.25
N TRP A 121 3.17 -14.92 4.39
CA TRP A 121 2.80 -13.69 3.70
C TRP A 121 4.03 -12.98 3.17
N PHE A 122 4.09 -12.79 1.86
CA PHE A 122 5.05 -11.87 1.26
C PHE A 122 4.46 -10.46 1.20
N PRO A 123 5.31 -9.42 1.16
CA PRO A 123 4.87 -8.06 0.87
C PRO A 123 4.06 -7.96 -0.41
N ILE A 124 3.24 -6.92 -0.50
CA ILE A 124 2.46 -6.62 -1.70
C ILE A 124 3.11 -5.47 -2.46
N PHE A 125 3.09 -5.53 -3.79
CA PHE A 125 3.61 -4.51 -4.69
C PHE A 125 2.47 -3.79 -5.38
N PHE A 126 2.43 -2.46 -5.29
CA PHE A 126 1.53 -1.61 -6.06
C PHE A 126 2.34 -0.89 -7.15
N PRO A 127 2.23 -1.28 -8.43
CA PRO A 127 3.01 -0.67 -9.49
C PRO A 127 2.67 0.80 -9.71
N VAL A 128 3.61 1.56 -10.26
CA VAL A 128 3.30 2.83 -10.96
C VAL A 128 3.50 2.63 -12.46
N ALA A 129 2.57 3.14 -13.26
CA ALA A 129 2.54 2.92 -14.71
C ALA A 129 3.84 3.38 -15.39
N GLN A 130 4.32 4.57 -15.04
CA GLN A 130 5.58 5.11 -15.53
C GLN A 130 6.64 5.07 -14.42
N PRO A 131 7.92 4.78 -14.74
CA PRO A 131 8.99 4.95 -13.76
C PRO A 131 9.04 6.42 -13.36
N VAL A 132 9.24 6.67 -12.06
CA VAL A 132 9.22 8.02 -11.50
C VAL A 132 10.64 8.38 -11.11
N GLU A 133 11.21 9.37 -11.79
CA GLU A 133 12.50 9.93 -11.44
C GLU A 133 12.37 10.75 -10.16
N ILE A 134 13.29 10.49 -9.22
CA ILE A 134 13.36 11.17 -7.94
C ILE A 134 14.77 11.74 -7.83
N ILE A 135 14.87 13.04 -7.66
CA ILE A 135 16.12 13.71 -7.35
C ILE A 135 16.26 13.75 -5.83
N LYS A 136 17.51 13.68 -5.36
CA LYS A 136 17.82 13.85 -3.95
C LYS A 136 17.11 15.07 -3.34
N ASP A 137 16.63 14.88 -2.11
CA ASP A 137 15.88 15.81 -1.28
C ASP A 137 14.45 16.11 -1.79
N SER A 138 13.97 15.35 -2.79
CA SER A 138 12.56 15.36 -3.19
C SER A 138 11.65 14.75 -2.11
N ILE A 139 10.41 15.24 -2.08
CA ILE A 139 9.32 14.73 -1.26
C ILE A 139 8.40 13.88 -2.15
N VAL A 140 8.33 12.59 -1.87
CA VAL A 140 7.38 11.66 -2.50
C VAL A 140 6.15 11.58 -1.61
N THR A 141 5.00 12.02 -2.12
CA THR A 141 3.70 11.85 -1.46
C THR A 141 2.91 10.74 -2.14
N VAL A 142 2.52 9.73 -1.37
CA VAL A 142 1.68 8.63 -1.81
C VAL A 142 0.28 8.85 -1.27
N HIS A 143 -0.69 9.05 -2.15
CA HIS A 143 -2.10 9.04 -1.78
C HIS A 143 -2.67 7.66 -2.00
N PHE A 144 -3.45 7.19 -1.03
CA PHE A 144 -3.91 5.81 -1.02
C PHE A 144 -5.34 5.71 -0.47
N TRP A 145 -6.20 5.00 -1.19
CA TRP A 145 -7.62 4.85 -0.85
C TRP A 145 -8.01 3.38 -0.81
N ARG A 146 -8.79 3.02 0.21
CA ARG A 146 -9.55 1.77 0.26
C ARG A 146 -11.02 2.10 0.07
N LEU A 147 -11.59 1.60 -1.01
CA LEU A 147 -12.93 1.94 -1.47
C LEU A 147 -13.81 0.69 -1.51
N THR A 148 -15.13 0.90 -1.54
CA THR A 148 -16.12 -0.17 -1.55
C THR A 148 -17.42 0.32 -2.14
N ASP A 149 -18.16 -0.59 -2.75
CA ASP A 149 -19.57 -0.42 -3.12
C ASP A 149 -20.39 -1.61 -2.56
N SER A 150 -21.54 -1.91 -3.14
CA SER A 150 -22.40 -3.02 -2.75
C SER A 150 -21.87 -4.40 -3.15
N GLU A 151 -20.90 -4.49 -4.05
CA GLU A 151 -20.44 -5.74 -4.67
C GLU A 151 -18.96 -6.03 -4.43
N LYS A 152 -18.15 -4.99 -4.20
CA LYS A 152 -16.69 -5.13 -4.13
C LYS A 152 -16.00 -4.11 -3.23
N VAL A 153 -14.75 -4.44 -2.91
CA VAL A 153 -13.73 -3.59 -2.29
C VAL A 153 -12.55 -3.46 -3.24
N TRP A 154 -11.95 -2.28 -3.34
CA TRP A 154 -10.74 -2.08 -4.14
C TRP A 154 -9.83 -1.03 -3.53
N TYR A 155 -8.63 -0.91 -4.10
CA TYR A 155 -7.68 0.13 -3.76
C TYR A 155 -7.44 1.04 -4.96
N GLU A 156 -7.27 2.33 -4.68
CA GLU A 156 -6.75 3.32 -5.61
C GLU A 156 -5.49 3.93 -5.00
N TRP A 157 -4.54 4.31 -5.85
CA TRP A 157 -3.33 4.98 -5.39
C TRP A 157 -2.82 5.99 -6.42
N SER A 158 -2.13 7.02 -5.93
CA SER A 158 -1.46 8.02 -6.74
C SER A 158 -0.18 8.49 -6.06
N VAL A 159 0.76 8.99 -6.85
CA VAL A 159 2.07 9.47 -6.42
C VAL A 159 2.25 10.90 -6.92
N VAL A 160 2.68 11.77 -6.02
CA VAL A 160 3.15 13.12 -6.32
C VAL A 160 4.61 13.22 -5.89
N VAL A 161 5.46 13.81 -6.72
CA VAL A 161 6.84 14.15 -6.35
C VAL A 161 6.98 15.66 -6.37
N GLN A 162 7.51 16.19 -5.29
CA GLN A 162 7.89 17.59 -5.15
C GLN A 162 9.40 17.68 -4.99
N ASP A 163 10.03 18.72 -5.54
CA ASP A 163 11.43 19.01 -5.24
C ASP A 163 11.60 19.62 -3.84
N LYS A 164 12.84 19.92 -3.47
CA LYS A 164 13.20 20.55 -2.19
C LYS A 164 12.52 21.91 -1.95
N ASP A 165 12.14 22.59 -3.03
CA ASP A 165 11.46 23.89 -3.02
C ASP A 165 9.92 23.73 -3.08
N LYS A 166 9.44 22.49 -2.89
CA LYS A 166 8.04 22.08 -2.90
C LYS A 166 7.33 22.31 -4.24
N GLN A 167 8.06 22.45 -5.33
CA GLN A 167 7.48 22.49 -6.67
C GLN A 167 7.15 21.07 -7.12
N GLU A 168 5.95 20.86 -7.63
CA GLU A 168 5.55 19.57 -8.19
C GLU A 168 6.36 19.29 -9.47
N THR A 169 7.16 18.23 -9.43
CA THR A 169 7.95 17.76 -10.58
C THR A 169 7.27 16.60 -11.31
N TYR A 170 6.41 15.86 -10.62
CA TYR A 170 5.68 14.74 -11.18
C TYR A 170 4.36 14.49 -10.43
N VAL A 171 3.31 14.14 -11.18
CA VAL A 171 2.03 13.67 -10.65
C VAL A 171 1.57 12.48 -11.48
N SER A 172 1.34 11.33 -10.84
CA SER A 172 0.78 10.17 -11.53
C SER A 172 -0.73 10.32 -11.72
N PRO A 173 -1.34 9.64 -12.71
CA PRO A 173 -2.78 9.41 -12.68
C PRO A 173 -3.16 8.59 -11.43
N ILE A 174 -4.44 8.62 -11.07
CA ILE A 174 -5.00 7.66 -10.12
C ILE A 174 -4.99 6.29 -10.79
N HIS A 175 -4.38 5.31 -10.10
CA HIS A 175 -4.35 3.92 -10.53
C HIS A 175 -5.61 3.20 -10.05
N ASN A 176 -6.14 2.33 -10.90
CA ASN A 176 -7.31 1.49 -10.64
C ASN A 176 -8.62 2.26 -10.29
N PRO A 177 -8.95 3.37 -10.96
CA PRO A 177 -10.12 4.17 -10.63
C PRO A 177 -11.40 3.32 -10.74
N GLY A 178 -12.23 3.35 -9.70
CA GLY A 178 -13.46 2.57 -9.60
C GLY A 178 -13.25 1.06 -9.50
N GLY A 179 -12.02 0.59 -9.23
CA GLY A 179 -11.70 -0.82 -9.21
C GLY A 179 -11.86 -1.46 -10.59
N ARG A 180 -11.55 -0.72 -11.67
CA ARG A 180 -11.76 -1.18 -13.05
C ARG A 180 -10.83 -2.34 -13.45
N SER A 181 -9.67 -2.42 -12.82
CA SER A 181 -8.60 -3.36 -13.15
C SER A 181 -8.48 -4.47 -12.12
N TYR A 182 -8.60 -4.12 -10.83
CA TYR A 182 -8.55 -5.07 -9.73
C TYR A 182 -9.53 -4.71 -8.61
N TYR A 183 -10.19 -5.73 -8.07
CA TYR A 183 -11.08 -5.64 -6.91
C TYR A 183 -11.21 -6.99 -6.23
N VAL A 184 -11.73 -6.97 -5.00
CA VAL A 184 -12.12 -8.15 -4.21
C VAL A 184 -13.62 -8.12 -4.05
N SER A 185 -14.31 -9.16 -4.50
CA SER A 185 -15.77 -9.30 -4.31
C SER A 185 -16.11 -9.44 -2.82
N LEU A 186 -17.23 -8.83 -2.41
CA LEU A 186 -17.79 -8.93 -1.06
C LEU A 186 -18.55 -10.24 -0.83
#